data_AF-A0A968MH22-F1
#
_entry.id   AF-A0A968MH22-F1
#
_cell.length_a   1.000
_cell.length_b   1.000
_cell.length_c   1.000
_cell.angle_alpha   90.00
_cell.angle_beta   90.00
_cell.angle_gamma   90.00
#
_symmetry.space_group_name_H-M   'P 1'
#
loop_
_entity.id
_entity.type
_entity.pdbx_description
1 polymer ?
#
loop_
_entity_poly.entity_id
_entity_poly.type
_entity_poly.pdbx_seq_one_letter_code
_entity_poly.pdbx_strand_id
1 'polypeptide(L)' 'MSGYLLSSQGDRVAMANSVEGRYPFLDFRVIEFCSKLPLEYKIKGLNEKFILKKIMNGHVNRTMNH' A
#
# COMPACT_ATOMS: atom_id res chain seq x y z
N MET A 1 9.51 16.07 -4.80
CA MET A 1 9.14 14.64 -4.67
C MET A 1 7.85 14.25 -5.43
N SER A 2 7.24 15.11 -6.26
CA SER A 2 5.99 14.76 -6.99
C SER A 2 6.23 14.07 -8.34
N GLY A 3 7.26 14.49 -9.09
CA GLY A 3 7.52 13.98 -10.44
C GLY A 3 7.97 12.52 -10.55
N TYR A 4 8.38 11.89 -9.44
CA TYR A 4 8.89 10.50 -9.45
C TYR A 4 7.77 9.45 -9.53
N LEU A 5 6.59 9.76 -8.99
CA LEU A 5 5.40 8.90 -9.09
C LEU A 5 4.87 8.90 -10.52
N LEU A 6 4.70 10.08 -11.10
CA LEU A 6 4.30 10.25 -12.50
C LEU A 6 5.28 9.59 -13.45
N SER A 7 6.58 9.66 -13.14
CA SER A 7 7.60 9.16 -14.06
C SER A 7 7.87 7.66 -13.95
N SER A 8 7.95 7.12 -12.73
CA SER A 8 8.56 5.82 -12.49
C SER A 8 7.61 4.75 -11.97
N GLN A 9 6.39 5.11 -11.54
CA GLN A 9 5.46 4.19 -10.84
C GLN A 9 4.31 3.69 -11.74
N GLY A 10 4.51 3.73 -13.06
CA GLY A 10 3.62 3.10 -14.03
C GLY A 10 2.54 4.01 -14.62
N ASP A 11 2.39 5.24 -14.14
CA ASP A 11 1.31 6.14 -14.56
C ASP A 11 1.44 6.55 -16.04
N ARG A 12 2.66 6.88 -16.50
CA ARG A 12 2.95 7.10 -17.93
C ARG A 12 2.67 5.87 -18.81
N VAL A 13 2.98 4.68 -18.30
CA VAL A 13 2.80 3.42 -19.05
C VAL A 13 1.32 3.05 -19.13
N ALA A 14 0.57 3.29 -18.05
CA ALA A 14 -0.87 3.09 -18.01
C ALA A 14 -1.59 4.07 -18.93
N MET A 15 -1.26 5.38 -18.86
CA MET A 15 -1.83 6.39 -19.77
C MET A 15 -1.49 6.15 -21.24
N ALA A 16 -0.29 5.61 -21.54
CA ALA A 16 0.06 5.20 -22.90
C ALA A 16 -0.86 4.09 -23.46
N ASN A 17 -1.51 3.31 -22.59
CA ASN A 17 -2.48 2.29 -22.95
C ASN A 17 -3.94 2.71 -22.63
N SER A 18 -4.20 4.01 -22.40
CA SER A 18 -5.51 4.52 -21.96
C SER A 18 -6.08 3.84 -20.70
N VAL A 19 -5.20 3.33 -19.83
CA VAL A 19 -5.54 2.71 -18.55
C VAL A 19 -5.28 3.71 -17.42
N GLU A 20 -6.24 3.87 -16.51
CA GLU A 20 -6.08 4.68 -15.30
C GLU A 20 -5.67 3.79 -14.11
N GLY A 21 -4.52 4.08 -13.50
CA GLY A 21 -4.10 3.42 -12.28
C GLY A 21 -4.79 4.02 -11.05
N ARG A 22 -5.49 3.20 -10.27
CA ARG A 22 -5.98 3.62 -8.95
C ARG A 22 -5.03 3.16 -7.85
N TYR A 23 -4.82 4.02 -6.87
CA TYR A 23 -3.90 3.79 -5.75
C TYR A 23 -4.64 3.79 -4.41
N PRO A 24 -5.40 2.73 -4.05
CA PRO A 24 -6.24 2.70 -2.85
C PRO A 24 -5.49 3.00 -1.54
N PHE A 25 -4.21 2.61 -1.44
CA PHE A 25 -3.38 2.85 -0.25
C PHE A 25 -2.87 4.29 -0.13
N LEU A 26 -2.98 5.10 -1.18
CA LEU A 26 -2.66 6.52 -1.18
C LEU A 26 -3.90 7.40 -0.95
N ASP A 27 -5.08 6.80 -0.71
CA ASP A 27 -6.29 7.53 -0.35
C ASP A 27 -6.09 8.28 0.99
N PHE A 28 -6.53 9.54 1.01
CA PHE A 28 -6.40 10.41 2.17
C PHE A 28 -6.96 9.79 3.46
N ARG A 29 -8.12 9.10 3.38
CA ARG A 29 -8.77 8.48 4.54
C ARG A 29 -7.93 7.32 5.09
N VAL A 30 -7.29 6.57 4.21
CA VAL A 30 -6.40 5.46 4.59
C VAL A 30 -5.16 6.01 5.29
N ILE A 31 -4.58 7.09 4.77
CA ILE A 31 -3.43 7.76 5.37
C ILE A 31 -3.80 8.35 6.73
N GLU A 32 -4.95 9.01 6.85
CA GLU A 32 -5.42 9.61 8.11
C GLU A 32 -5.65 8.53 9.19
N PHE A 33 -6.31 7.44 8.82
CA PHE A 33 -6.50 6.29 9.71
C PHE A 33 -5.15 5.68 10.15
N CYS A 34 -4.26 5.41 9.19
CA CYS A 34 -2.94 4.85 9.49
C CYS A 34 -2.12 5.79 10.38
N SER A 35 -2.26 7.11 10.22
CA SER A 35 -1.52 8.09 11.01
C SER A 35 -1.92 8.08 12.48
N LYS A 36 -3.20 7.78 12.79
CA LYS A 36 -3.73 7.65 14.16
C LYS A 36 -3.42 6.29 14.80
N LEU A 37 -2.96 5.31 14.04
CA LEU A 37 -2.71 3.96 14.51
C LEU A 37 -1.41 3.87 15.35
N PRO A 38 -1.42 3.20 16.52
CA PRO A 38 -0.20 2.95 17.30
C PRO A 38 0.88 2.22 16.50
N LEU A 39 2.14 2.54 16.75
CA LEU A 39 3.29 2.05 15.97
C LEU A 39 3.40 0.51 16.00
N GLU A 40 3.04 -0.11 17.11
CA GLU A 40 3.00 -1.57 17.31
C GLU A 40 2.12 -2.33 16.30
N TYR A 41 1.12 -1.67 15.72
CA TYR A 41 0.29 -2.27 14.67
C TYR A 41 0.89 -2.12 13.28
N LYS A 42 1.76 -1.12 13.07
CA LYS A 42 2.47 -0.91 11.81
C LYS A 42 3.67 -1.86 11.72
N ILE A 43 4.41 -1.99 12.81
CA ILE A 43 5.65 -2.76 12.89
C ILE A 43 5.64 -3.56 14.20
N LYS A 44 5.85 -4.88 14.10
CA LYS A 44 6.01 -5.76 15.25
C LYS A 44 7.35 -6.50 15.15
N GLY A 45 8.36 -6.00 15.86
CA GLY A 45 9.74 -6.48 15.72
C GLY A 45 10.29 -6.13 14.33
N LEU A 46 10.76 -7.13 13.58
CA LEU A 46 11.18 -6.98 12.17
C LEU A 46 10.01 -7.16 11.17
N ASN A 47 8.79 -7.35 11.67
CA ASN A 47 7.63 -7.59 10.81
C ASN A 47 6.90 -6.28 10.50
N GLU A 48 7.20 -5.70 9.35
CA GLU A 48 6.51 -4.54 8.80
C GLU A 48 5.11 -4.89 8.26
N LYS A 49 4.24 -3.89 8.18
CA LYS A 49 2.86 -4.03 7.69
C LYS A 49 2.10 -5.10 8.48
N PHE A 50 2.38 -5.21 9.77
CA PHE A 50 1.89 -6.29 10.63
C PHE A 50 0.36 -6.40 10.62
N ILE A 51 -0.34 -5.29 10.82
CA ILE A 51 -1.81 -5.27 10.80
C ILE A 51 -2.38 -5.63 9.42
N LEU A 52 -1.74 -5.19 8.34
CA LEU A 52 -2.18 -5.48 6.97
C LEU A 52 -2.04 -6.98 6.66
N LYS A 53 -0.87 -7.57 6.96
CA LYS A 53 -0.63 -9.02 6.82
C LYS A 53 -1.61 -9.84 7.65
N LYS A 54 -1.94 -9.37 8.87
CA LYS A 54 -2.92 -10.04 9.73
C LYS A 54 -4.33 -10.02 9.14
N ILE A 55 -4.77 -8.89 8.59
CA ILE A 55 -6.08 -8.76 7.95
C ILE A 55 -6.14 -9.59 6.66
N MET A 56 -5.05 -9.65 5.88
CA MET A 56 -4.98 -10.44 4.65
C MET A 56 -4.81 -11.95 4.87
N ASN A 57 -4.63 -12.39 6.12
CA ASN A 57 -4.56 -13.80 6.45
C ASN A 57 -5.94 -14.45 6.22
N GLY A 58 -6.05 -15.23 5.15
CA GLY A 58 -7.32 -15.83 4.69
C GLY A 58 -7.87 -15.24 3.39
N HIS A 59 -7.33 -14.11 2.91
CA HIS A 59 -7.69 -13.51 1.62
C HIS A 59 -6.62 -13.75 0.54
N VAL A 60 -5.37 -13.99 0.94
CA VAL A 60 -4.26 -14.31 0.04
C VAL A 60 -3.52 -15.56 0.51
N ASN A 61 -2.87 -16.25 -0.43
CA ASN A 61 -2.08 -17.44 -0.13
C ASN A 61 -1.02 -17.09 0.92
N ARG A 62 -0.87 -17.95 1.93
CA ARG A 62 0.00 -17.76 3.09
C ARG A 62 1.45 -17.41 2.69
N THR A 63 1.94 -17.96 1.58
CA THR A 63 3.29 -17.68 1.05
C THR A 63 3.51 -16.21 0.69
N MET A 64 2.46 -15.47 0.34
CA MET A 64 2.54 -14.04 0.01
C MET A 64 2.42 -13.10 1.23
N ASN A 65 2.16 -13.64 2.43
CA ASN A 65 1.92 -12.89 3.66
C ASN A 65 3.13 -12.86 4.63
N HIS A 66 4.30 -13.36 4.21
CA HIS A 66 5.51 -13.38 5.03
C HIS A 66 6.27 -12.05 4.99
#